data_AF-A0A5C7Z1T1-F1
#
_entry.id   AF-A0A5C7Z1T1-F1
#
_cell.length_a   1.000
_cell.length_b   1.000
_cell.length_c   1.000
_cell.angle_alpha   90.00
_cell.angle_beta   90.00
_cell.angle_gamma   90.00
#
_symmetry.space_group_name_H-M   'P 1'
#
loop_
_entity.id
_entity.type
_entity.pdbx_description
1 polymer ?
#
loop_
_entity_poly.entity_id
_entity_poly.type
_entity_poly.pdbx_seq_one_letter_code
_entity_poly.pdbx_strand_id
1 'polypeptide(L)'
;MKGFIVSILVLTLGLFACENDSQQQLEAQKIARKNEAVFKNISKMWQFHFPNARPEVKATLNSWNEWRQFEIEMLQKPKSTLSAFQLKTKNLSSKADTLAFTIPFEYKKPQVLSRITTLNTKLKSLETFMNLQVIPEQKVAKLIPEINEEIKGLYNQWDEIIIKKAIPKEIGEELMLQALDTARNARPSQMNEKMEISNKMK
;
A
#
# COMPACT_ATOMS: atom_id res chain seq x y z
N MET A 1 45.15 -56.25 20.42
CA MET A 1 44.09 -55.86 21.39
C MET A 1 43.90 -54.36 21.59
N LYS A 2 44.92 -53.48 21.44
CA LYS A 2 44.75 -52.03 21.64
C LYS A 2 43.91 -51.30 20.57
N GLY A 3 44.00 -51.67 19.29
CA GLY A 3 43.22 -51.03 18.21
C GLY A 3 41.72 -51.37 18.21
N PHE A 4 41.35 -52.54 18.73
CA PHE A 4 39.95 -52.97 18.81
C PHE A 4 39.17 -52.21 19.89
N ILE A 5 39.84 -51.86 20.99
CA ILE A 5 39.27 -51.05 22.09
C ILE A 5 39.02 -49.60 21.63
N VAL A 6 39.94 -49.02 20.85
CA VAL A 6 39.77 -47.67 20.29
C VAL A 6 38.61 -47.63 19.29
N SER A 7 38.47 -48.66 18.45
CA SER A 7 37.36 -48.78 17.49
C SER A 7 35.98 -48.86 18.19
N ILE A 8 35.89 -49.61 19.30
CA ILE A 8 34.66 -49.72 20.10
C ILE A 8 34.33 -48.42 20.84
N LEU A 9 35.35 -47.67 21.30
CA LEU A 9 35.16 -46.39 21.98
C LEU A 9 34.64 -45.30 21.02
N VAL A 10 35.10 -45.30 19.77
CA VAL A 10 34.62 -44.37 18.72
C VAL A 10 33.19 -44.73 18.27
N LEU A 11 32.86 -46.02 18.21
CA LEU A 11 31.52 -46.48 17.84
C LEU A 11 30.46 -46.14 18.90
N THR A 12 30.83 -46.18 20.18
CA THR A 12 29.90 -45.85 21.30
C THR A 12 29.66 -44.36 21.44
N LEU A 13 30.65 -43.51 21.15
CA LEU A 13 30.49 -42.04 21.11
C LEU A 13 29.57 -41.56 19.96
N GLY A 14 29.46 -42.32 18.86
CA GLY A 14 28.55 -41.99 17.75
C GLY A 14 27.07 -42.25 18.05
N LEU A 15 26.75 -43.13 19.00
CA LEU A 15 25.36 -43.54 19.30
C LEU A 15 24.67 -42.60 20.31
N PHE A 16 25.42 -41.83 21.11
CA PHE A 16 24.85 -40.84 22.04
C PHE A 16 24.52 -39.48 21.41
N ALA A 17 24.79 -39.28 20.11
CA ALA A 17 24.49 -38.03 19.41
C ALA A 17 23.00 -37.88 18.99
N CYS A 18 22.12 -38.80 19.38
CA CYS A 18 20.75 -38.93 18.85
C CYS A 18 19.63 -38.67 19.88
N GLU A 19 19.86 -37.84 20.90
CA GLU A 19 18.85 -37.54 21.94
C GLU A 19 18.05 -36.24 21.68
N ASN A 20 18.52 -35.37 20.77
CA ASN A 20 17.89 -34.06 20.49
C ASN A 20 16.72 -34.07 19.48
N ASP A 21 16.50 -35.17 18.76
CA ASP A 21 15.59 -35.20 17.61
C ASP A 21 14.10 -35.09 18.03
N SER A 22 13.75 -35.67 19.18
CA SER A 22 12.38 -35.65 19.73
C SER A 22 11.94 -34.26 20.22
N GLN A 23 12.86 -33.49 20.84
CA GLN A 23 12.59 -32.12 21.30
C GLN A 23 12.46 -31.18 20.11
N GLN A 24 13.34 -31.31 19.11
CA GLN A 24 13.30 -30.51 17.88
C GLN A 24 12.03 -30.75 17.07
N GLN A 25 11.55 -32.00 16.97
CA GLN A 25 10.28 -32.33 16.33
C GLN A 25 9.08 -31.70 17.06
N LEU A 26 9.08 -31.70 18.40
CA LEU A 26 8.02 -31.09 19.19
C LEU A 26 7.97 -29.56 19.00
N GLU A 27 9.13 -28.90 18.96
CA GLU A 27 9.23 -27.46 18.68
C GLU A 27 8.77 -27.11 17.27
N ALA A 28 9.21 -27.88 16.26
CA ALA A 28 8.77 -27.72 14.88
C ALA A 28 7.23 -27.85 14.76
N GLN A 29 6.63 -28.82 15.46
CA GLN A 29 5.18 -29.00 15.47
C GLN A 29 4.46 -27.82 16.14
N LYS A 30 4.99 -27.29 17.25
CA LYS A 30 4.44 -26.09 17.91
C LYS A 30 4.50 -24.87 17.00
N ILE A 31 5.59 -24.68 16.27
CA ILE A 31 5.76 -23.58 15.30
C ILE A 31 4.77 -23.75 14.14
N ALA A 32 4.62 -24.96 13.61
CA ALA A 32 3.66 -25.25 12.54
C ALA A 32 2.22 -24.91 12.94
N ARG A 33 1.78 -25.32 14.15
CA ARG A 33 0.44 -24.99 14.67
C ARG A 33 0.22 -23.49 14.84
N LYS A 34 1.23 -22.77 15.34
CA LYS A 34 1.17 -21.30 15.45
C LYS A 34 1.04 -20.64 14.07
N ASN A 35 1.83 -21.08 13.10
CA ASN A 35 1.78 -20.55 11.74
C ASN A 35 0.44 -20.83 11.06
N GLU A 36 -0.17 -21.99 11.32
CA GLU A 36 -1.50 -22.32 10.81
C GLU A 36 -2.59 -21.41 11.38
N ALA A 37 -2.55 -21.14 12.70
CA ALA A 37 -3.49 -20.22 13.35
C ALA A 37 -3.35 -18.80 12.77
N VAL A 38 -2.11 -18.31 12.65
CA VAL A 38 -1.79 -17.01 12.04
C VAL A 38 -2.29 -16.95 10.60
N PHE A 39 -2.03 -17.98 9.79
CA PHE A 39 -2.52 -18.08 8.42
C PHE A 39 -4.04 -17.99 8.34
N LYS A 40 -4.75 -18.75 9.18
CA LYS A 40 -6.22 -18.75 9.20
C LYS A 40 -6.78 -17.36 9.52
N ASN A 41 -6.20 -16.68 10.50
CA ASN A 41 -6.63 -15.34 10.90
C ASN A 41 -6.34 -14.31 9.81
N ILE A 42 -5.11 -14.26 9.27
CA ILE A 42 -4.74 -13.37 8.17
C ILE A 42 -5.63 -13.62 6.95
N SER A 43 -5.81 -14.88 6.58
CA SER A 43 -6.68 -15.27 5.46
C SER A 43 -8.10 -14.75 5.67
N LYS A 44 -8.69 -14.90 6.86
CA LYS A 44 -10.03 -14.39 7.15
C LYS A 44 -10.12 -12.88 7.00
N MET A 45 -9.10 -12.14 7.45
CA MET A 45 -9.09 -10.68 7.46
C MET A 45 -8.72 -10.06 6.10
N TRP A 46 -8.14 -10.83 5.17
CA TRP A 46 -7.69 -10.35 3.86
C TRP A 46 -8.86 -10.01 2.94
N GLN A 47 -9.48 -8.85 3.19
CA GLN A 47 -10.66 -8.35 2.51
C GLN A 47 -10.45 -6.88 2.13
N PHE A 48 -10.23 -6.64 0.85
CA PHE A 48 -10.07 -5.30 0.29
C PHE A 48 -11.28 -4.91 -0.54
N HIS A 49 -11.71 -3.67 -0.40
CA HIS A 49 -12.93 -3.16 -1.02
C HIS A 49 -12.61 -1.93 -1.87
N PHE A 50 -12.95 -2.00 -3.15
CA PHE A 50 -12.85 -0.90 -4.09
C PHE A 50 -14.25 -0.33 -4.34
N PRO A 51 -14.51 0.96 -4.04
CA PRO A 51 -15.80 1.58 -4.31
C PRO A 51 -16.14 1.63 -5.81
N ASN A 52 -17.42 1.83 -6.11
CA ASN A 52 -17.84 2.20 -7.45
C ASN A 52 -17.56 3.70 -7.66
N ALA A 53 -16.75 4.02 -8.66
CA ALA A 53 -16.48 5.40 -9.08
C ALA A 53 -17.55 5.90 -10.06
N ARG A 54 -17.61 7.24 -10.26
CA ARG A 54 -18.35 7.84 -11.37
C ARG A 54 -17.87 7.30 -12.73
N PRO A 55 -18.71 7.30 -13.78
CA PRO A 55 -18.35 6.76 -15.09
C PRO A 55 -17.06 7.37 -15.67
N GLU A 56 -16.87 8.67 -15.52
CA GLU A 56 -15.70 9.41 -16.01
C GLU A 56 -14.43 8.96 -15.28
N VAL A 57 -14.48 8.88 -13.94
CA VAL A 57 -13.38 8.38 -13.12
C VAL A 57 -13.07 6.93 -13.47
N LYS A 58 -14.10 6.09 -13.59
CA LYS A 58 -13.97 4.68 -13.95
C LYS A 58 -13.30 4.50 -15.31
N ALA A 59 -13.62 5.33 -16.30
CA ALA A 59 -12.97 5.30 -17.60
C ALA A 59 -11.46 5.56 -17.48
N THR A 60 -11.07 6.60 -16.73
CA THR A 60 -9.65 6.88 -16.50
C THR A 60 -8.96 5.76 -15.73
N LEU A 61 -9.54 5.28 -14.62
CA LEU A 61 -8.97 4.19 -13.82
C LEU A 61 -8.82 2.89 -14.63
N ASN A 62 -9.72 2.61 -15.57
CA ASN A 62 -9.62 1.46 -16.46
C ASN A 62 -8.50 1.61 -17.49
N SER A 63 -8.22 2.83 -17.95
CA SER A 63 -7.10 3.11 -18.86
C SER A 63 -5.73 3.17 -18.15
N TRP A 64 -5.72 3.39 -16.83
CA TRP A 64 -4.51 3.47 -16.03
C TRP A 64 -4.01 2.06 -15.65
N ASN A 65 -3.09 1.53 -16.45
CA ASN A 65 -2.58 0.16 -16.30
C ASN A 65 -1.99 -0.13 -14.91
N GLU A 66 -1.19 0.77 -14.33
CA GLU A 66 -0.57 0.57 -13.02
C GLU A 66 -1.62 0.43 -11.90
N TRP A 67 -2.66 1.27 -11.95
CA TRP A 67 -3.79 1.16 -11.01
C TRP A 67 -4.54 -0.16 -11.18
N ARG A 68 -4.81 -0.56 -12.42
CA ARG A 68 -5.49 -1.85 -12.70
C ARG A 68 -4.69 -3.04 -12.20
N GLN A 69 -3.38 -3.05 -12.42
CA GLN A 69 -2.52 -4.11 -11.92
C GLN A 69 -2.46 -4.11 -10.39
N PHE A 70 -2.43 -2.94 -9.76
CA PHE A 70 -2.49 -2.81 -8.31
C PHE A 70 -3.81 -3.34 -7.74
N GLU A 71 -4.94 -2.94 -8.32
CA GLU A 71 -6.28 -3.38 -7.93
C GLU A 71 -6.46 -4.90 -8.07
N ILE A 72 -6.06 -5.46 -9.22
CA ILE A 72 -6.11 -6.91 -9.48
C ILE A 72 -5.24 -7.66 -8.47
N GLU A 73 -4.02 -7.18 -8.22
CA GLU A 73 -3.14 -7.77 -7.22
C GLU A 73 -3.85 -7.79 -5.86
N MET A 74 -4.45 -6.68 -5.45
CA MET A 74 -5.06 -6.56 -4.12
C MET A 74 -6.29 -7.45 -3.94
N LEU A 75 -7.14 -7.57 -4.98
CA LEU A 75 -8.35 -8.41 -4.95
C LEU A 75 -8.04 -9.91 -4.95
N GLN A 76 -6.91 -10.32 -5.50
CA GLN A 76 -6.52 -11.73 -5.57
C GLN A 76 -5.98 -12.24 -4.23
N LYS A 77 -6.85 -12.85 -3.43
CA LYS A 77 -6.44 -13.46 -2.16
C LYS A 77 -5.57 -14.72 -2.34
N PRO A 78 -4.39 -14.81 -1.68
CA PRO A 78 -3.60 -16.05 -1.63
C PRO A 78 -4.36 -17.20 -0.97
N LYS A 79 -4.22 -18.43 -1.51
CA LYS A 79 -4.95 -19.63 -1.03
C LYS A 79 -4.09 -20.63 -0.24
N SER A 80 -2.76 -20.52 -0.30
CA SER A 80 -1.85 -21.62 0.02
C SER A 80 -1.12 -21.49 1.36
N THR A 81 -0.23 -20.50 1.49
CA THR A 81 0.71 -20.43 2.61
C THR A 81 0.92 -19.01 3.11
N LEU A 82 1.48 -18.88 4.32
CA LEU A 82 1.88 -17.58 4.86
C LEU A 82 2.92 -16.89 3.96
N SER A 83 3.85 -17.64 3.37
CA SER A 83 4.81 -17.12 2.41
C SER A 83 4.17 -16.57 1.15
N ALA A 84 3.03 -17.13 0.71
CA ALA A 84 2.26 -16.56 -0.39
C ALA A 84 1.70 -15.18 -0.02
N PHE A 85 1.24 -14.97 1.22
CA PHE A 85 0.84 -13.65 1.71
C PHE A 85 2.03 -12.68 1.83
N GLN A 86 3.19 -13.15 2.27
CA GLN A 86 4.42 -12.33 2.31
C GLN A 86 4.79 -11.82 0.91
N LEU A 87 4.88 -12.72 -0.07
CA LEU A 87 5.14 -12.36 -1.47
C LEU A 87 4.08 -11.40 -2.00
N LYS A 88 2.80 -11.64 -1.66
CA LYS A 88 1.69 -10.77 -2.03
C LYS A 88 1.89 -9.34 -1.54
N THR A 89 2.25 -9.18 -0.26
CA THR A 89 2.42 -7.86 0.35
C THR A 89 3.59 -7.09 -0.25
N LYS A 90 4.67 -7.79 -0.60
CA LYS A 90 5.83 -7.23 -1.31
C LYS A 90 5.48 -6.79 -2.74
N ASN A 91 4.69 -7.60 -3.46
CA ASN A 91 4.23 -7.22 -4.79
C ASN A 91 3.30 -6.01 -4.75
N LEU A 92 2.42 -5.94 -3.74
CA LEU A 92 1.53 -4.81 -3.53
C LEU A 92 2.27 -3.52 -3.22
N SER A 93 3.25 -3.54 -2.31
CA SER A 93 4.05 -2.34 -1.99
C SER A 93 4.84 -1.86 -3.21
N SER A 94 5.46 -2.79 -3.95
CA SER A 94 6.18 -2.47 -5.19
C SER A 94 5.27 -1.84 -6.26
N LYS A 95 4.04 -2.35 -6.42
CA LYS A 95 3.05 -1.75 -7.33
C LYS A 95 2.58 -0.39 -6.84
N ALA A 96 2.40 -0.22 -5.52
CA ALA A 96 1.97 1.06 -4.94
C ALA A 96 3.03 2.16 -5.10
N ASP A 97 4.32 1.80 -5.11
CA ASP A 97 5.42 2.74 -5.34
C ASP A 97 5.34 3.43 -6.70
N THR A 98 4.78 2.79 -7.72
CA THR A 98 4.69 3.38 -9.07
C THR A 98 3.52 4.35 -9.22
N LEU A 99 2.46 4.21 -8.41
CA LEU A 99 1.20 4.94 -8.57
C LEU A 99 1.38 6.47 -8.51
N ALA A 100 2.25 6.97 -7.63
CA ALA A 100 2.49 8.40 -7.49
C ALA A 100 3.15 9.03 -8.73
N PHE A 101 3.90 8.23 -9.49
CA PHE A 101 4.63 8.68 -10.68
C PHE A 101 3.83 8.52 -11.96
N THR A 102 2.95 7.51 -12.02
CA THR A 102 2.15 7.18 -13.21
C THR A 102 0.73 7.73 -13.16
N ILE A 103 0.37 8.45 -12.09
CA ILE A 103 -0.95 9.06 -11.95
C ILE A 103 -1.31 9.93 -13.17
N PRO A 104 -2.53 9.77 -13.73
CA PRO A 104 -3.03 10.62 -14.81
C PRO A 104 -2.95 12.11 -14.46
N PHE A 105 -2.60 12.93 -15.45
CA PHE A 105 -2.39 14.37 -15.27
C PHE A 105 -3.59 15.08 -14.63
N GLU A 106 -4.82 14.68 -15.00
CA GLU A 106 -6.04 15.25 -14.44
C GLU A 106 -6.18 15.08 -12.92
N TYR A 107 -5.67 13.98 -12.37
CA TYR A 107 -5.70 13.68 -10.94
C TYR A 107 -4.39 14.00 -10.22
N LYS A 108 -3.36 14.50 -10.92
CA LYS A 108 -2.06 14.87 -10.36
C LYS A 108 -2.16 16.17 -9.54
N LYS A 109 -2.91 16.10 -8.44
CA LYS A 109 -3.12 17.18 -7.47
C LYS A 109 -2.43 16.81 -6.14
N PRO A 110 -1.93 17.79 -5.36
CA PRO A 110 -1.29 17.53 -4.08
C PRO A 110 -2.12 16.67 -3.12
N GLN A 111 -3.44 16.86 -3.12
CA GLN A 111 -4.38 16.14 -2.27
C GLN A 111 -4.42 14.63 -2.61
N VAL A 112 -4.40 14.28 -3.90
CA VAL A 112 -4.41 12.89 -4.36
C VAL A 112 -3.05 12.24 -4.13
N LEU A 113 -1.97 12.95 -4.44
CA LEU A 113 -0.60 12.46 -4.20
C LEU A 113 -0.38 12.14 -2.72
N SER A 114 -0.82 13.02 -1.81
CA SER A 114 -0.75 12.80 -0.37
C SER A 114 -1.47 11.52 0.07
N ARG A 115 -2.67 11.26 -0.47
CA ARG A 115 -3.40 10.01 -0.18
C ARG A 115 -2.72 8.78 -0.76
N ILE A 116 -2.20 8.85 -1.99
CA ILE A 116 -1.42 7.74 -2.57
C ILE A 116 -0.20 7.43 -1.70
N THR A 117 0.54 8.44 -1.22
CA THR A 117 1.67 8.25 -0.31
C THR A 117 1.24 7.61 1.02
N THR A 118 0.09 8.02 1.57
CA THR A 118 -0.46 7.46 2.81
C THR A 118 -0.85 5.99 2.63
N LEU A 119 -1.56 5.66 1.54
CA LEU A 119 -1.89 4.29 1.14
C LEU A 119 -0.61 3.45 1.02
N ASN A 120 0.39 3.94 0.29
CA ASN A 120 1.67 3.26 0.10
C ASN A 120 2.38 3.00 1.45
N THR A 121 2.39 3.98 2.35
CA THR A 121 2.98 3.83 3.69
C THR A 121 2.29 2.73 4.51
N LYS A 122 0.95 2.65 4.43
CA LYS A 122 0.19 1.58 5.08
C LYS A 122 0.50 0.21 4.47
N LEU A 123 0.66 0.12 3.16
CA LEU A 123 1.06 -1.12 2.47
C LEU A 123 2.47 -1.56 2.83
N LYS A 124 3.43 -0.64 2.93
CA LYS A 124 4.80 -0.93 3.40
C LYS A 124 4.82 -1.37 4.86
N SER A 125 3.95 -0.80 5.70
CA SER A 125 3.78 -1.23 7.08
C SER A 125 3.20 -2.66 7.15
N LEU A 126 2.23 -2.97 6.27
CA LEU A 126 1.67 -4.32 6.14
C LEU A 126 2.74 -5.32 5.71
N GLU A 127 3.51 -5.00 4.66
CA GLU A 127 4.65 -5.81 4.23
C GLU A 127 5.65 -6.04 5.37
N THR A 128 6.02 -4.98 6.09
CA THR A 128 6.97 -5.07 7.21
C THR A 128 6.47 -6.07 8.26
N PHE A 129 5.23 -5.93 8.74
CA PHE A 129 4.68 -6.82 9.76
C PHE A 129 4.52 -8.26 9.29
N MET A 130 4.17 -8.46 8.02
CA MET A 130 3.99 -9.78 7.42
C MET A 130 5.31 -10.55 7.26
N ASN A 131 6.43 -9.83 7.15
CA ASN A 131 7.77 -10.42 7.02
C ASN A 131 8.52 -10.58 8.36
N LEU A 132 7.90 -10.26 9.50
CA LEU A 132 8.48 -10.53 10.82
C LEU A 132 8.46 -12.04 11.13
N GLN A 133 9.46 -12.52 11.89
CA GLN A 133 9.54 -13.91 12.34
C GLN A 133 8.30 -14.32 13.17
N VAL A 134 7.82 -13.40 14.00
CA VAL A 134 6.53 -13.52 14.70
C VAL A 134 5.62 -12.42 14.18
N ILE A 135 4.58 -12.80 13.44
CA ILE A 135 3.68 -11.84 12.81
C ILE A 135 2.72 -11.26 13.85
N PRO A 136 2.68 -9.92 14.03
CA PRO A 136 1.78 -9.27 14.96
C PRO A 136 0.37 -9.18 14.35
N GLU A 137 -0.42 -10.24 14.51
CA GLU A 137 -1.75 -10.38 13.90
C GLU A 137 -2.68 -9.19 14.15
N GLN A 138 -2.67 -8.62 15.36
CA GLN A 138 -3.50 -7.45 15.69
C GLN A 138 -3.12 -6.20 14.90
N LYS A 139 -1.82 -6.00 14.62
CA LYS A 139 -1.36 -4.86 13.82
C LYS A 139 -1.75 -5.05 12.35
N VAL A 140 -1.62 -6.27 11.85
CA VAL A 140 -2.11 -6.64 10.50
C VAL A 140 -3.62 -6.43 10.41
N ALA A 141 -4.38 -6.89 11.40
CA ALA A 141 -5.83 -6.74 11.49
C ALA A 141 -6.27 -5.27 11.46
N LYS A 142 -5.50 -4.38 12.09
CA LYS A 142 -5.75 -2.94 12.11
C LYS A 142 -5.44 -2.27 10.76
N LEU A 143 -4.37 -2.70 10.07
CA LEU A 143 -3.96 -2.10 8.80
C LEU A 143 -4.93 -2.34 7.65
N ILE A 144 -5.56 -3.53 7.58
CA ILE A 144 -6.49 -3.84 6.48
C ILE A 144 -7.66 -2.84 6.36
N PRO A 145 -8.44 -2.54 7.43
CA PRO A 145 -9.50 -1.53 7.34
C PRO A 145 -8.93 -0.12 7.11
N GLU A 146 -7.76 0.21 7.68
CA GLU A 146 -7.11 1.49 7.43
C GLU A 146 -6.71 1.67 5.94
N ILE A 147 -6.34 0.59 5.25
CA ILE A 147 -6.06 0.59 3.80
C ILE A 147 -7.36 0.78 3.01
N ASN A 148 -8.44 0.09 3.38
CA ASN A 148 -9.75 0.27 2.74
C ASN A 148 -10.26 1.71 2.86
N GLU A 149 -10.06 2.37 4.00
CA GLU A 149 -10.42 3.78 4.16
C GLU A 149 -9.57 4.72 3.28
N GLU A 150 -8.29 4.43 3.05
CA GLU A 150 -7.50 5.22 2.08
C GLU A 150 -7.95 5.01 0.65
N ILE A 151 -8.26 3.77 0.26
CA ILE A 151 -8.81 3.45 -1.07
C ILE A 151 -10.12 4.23 -1.26
N LYS A 152 -11.03 4.17 -0.29
CA LYS A 152 -12.27 4.94 -0.31
C LYS A 152 -12.01 6.45 -0.42
N GLY A 153 -11.04 6.96 0.34
CA GLY A 153 -10.63 8.37 0.29
C GLY A 153 -10.11 8.80 -1.07
N LEU A 154 -9.37 7.94 -1.77
CA LEU A 154 -8.90 8.19 -3.14
C LEU A 154 -10.06 8.30 -4.13
N TYR A 155 -11.01 7.37 -4.08
CA TYR A 155 -12.18 7.40 -4.96
C TYR A 155 -13.01 8.66 -4.76
N ASN A 156 -13.23 9.05 -3.49
CA ASN A 156 -13.94 10.28 -3.17
C ASN A 156 -13.22 11.52 -3.74
N GLN A 157 -11.89 11.57 -3.68
CA GLN A 157 -11.11 12.69 -4.23
C GLN A 157 -11.16 12.74 -5.76
N TRP A 158 -11.08 11.59 -6.44
CA TRP A 158 -11.21 11.55 -7.89
C TRP A 158 -12.59 12.02 -8.34
N ASP A 159 -13.65 11.55 -7.67
CA ASP A 159 -15.01 12.01 -7.93
C ASP A 159 -15.16 13.51 -7.67
N GLU A 160 -14.61 14.02 -6.56
CA GLU A 160 -14.64 15.44 -6.21
C GLU A 160 -13.95 16.32 -7.27
N ILE A 161 -12.83 15.86 -7.83
CA ILE A 161 -12.14 16.56 -8.93
C ILE A 161 -13.06 16.69 -10.15
N ILE A 162 -13.77 15.63 -10.52
CA ILE A 162 -14.72 15.67 -11.65
C ILE A 162 -15.90 16.59 -11.34
N ILE A 163 -16.46 16.51 -10.13
CA ILE A 163 -17.56 17.39 -9.70
C ILE A 163 -17.12 18.86 -9.78
N LYS A 164 -15.97 19.20 -9.23
CA LYS A 164 -15.44 20.58 -9.25
C LYS A 164 -15.15 21.08 -10.65
N LYS A 165 -14.70 20.21 -11.55
CA LYS A 165 -14.44 20.55 -12.96
C LYS A 165 -15.73 20.85 -13.73
N ALA A 166 -16.85 20.23 -13.35
CA ALA A 166 -18.14 20.45 -13.99
C ALA A 166 -18.83 21.76 -13.56
N ILE A 167 -18.35 22.42 -12.50
CA ILE A 167 -18.90 23.70 -12.03
C ILE A 167 -18.40 24.81 -12.97
N PRO A 168 -19.31 25.55 -13.64
CA PRO A 168 -18.93 26.69 -14.47
C PRO A 168 -18.35 27.81 -13.59
N LYS A 169 -17.35 28.51 -14.11
CA LYS A 169 -16.81 29.70 -13.45
C LYS A 169 -17.72 30.90 -13.68
N GLU A 170 -17.89 31.71 -12.63
CA GLU A 170 -18.62 32.98 -12.69
C GLU A 170 -17.81 34.07 -13.41
N ILE A 171 -18.51 35.06 -13.98
CA ILE A 171 -17.86 36.19 -14.66
C ILE A 171 -17.02 36.98 -13.64
N GLY A 172 -15.71 37.03 -13.86
CA GLY A 172 -14.76 37.72 -12.97
C GLY A 172 -14.15 36.85 -11.86
N GLU A 173 -14.59 35.59 -11.69
CA GLU A 173 -14.02 34.66 -10.71
C GLU A 173 -12.53 34.40 -10.95
N GLU A 174 -12.11 34.28 -12.21
CA GLU A 174 -10.71 34.04 -12.56
C GLU A 174 -9.81 35.24 -12.22
N LEU A 175 -10.30 36.46 -12.42
CA LEU A 175 -9.59 37.68 -12.02
C LEU A 175 -9.46 37.78 -10.50
N MET A 176 -10.53 37.44 -9.78
CA MET A 176 -10.51 37.37 -8.31
C MET A 176 -9.49 36.33 -7.82
N LEU A 177 -9.51 35.10 -8.37
CA LEU A 177 -8.57 34.04 -7.99
C LEU A 177 -7.11 34.43 -8.28
N GLN A 178 -6.85 35.13 -9.38
CA GLN A 178 -5.52 35.67 -9.67
C GLN A 178 -5.10 36.75 -8.68
N ALA A 179 -6.02 37.61 -8.22
CA ALA A 179 -5.73 38.63 -7.23
C ALA A 179 -5.43 38.03 -5.84
N LEU A 180 -6.08 36.93 -5.47
CA LEU A 180 -5.86 36.21 -4.21
C LEU A 180 -4.54 35.41 -4.17
N ASP A 181 -3.89 35.16 -5.30
CA ASP A 181 -2.62 34.44 -5.36
C ASP A 181 -1.47 35.30 -4.79
N THR A 182 -1.27 35.20 -3.48
CA THR A 182 -0.22 35.94 -2.76
C THR A 182 1.19 35.52 -3.15
N ALA A 183 1.38 34.30 -3.65
CA ALA A 183 2.68 33.84 -4.15
C ALA A 183 3.06 34.52 -5.47
N ARG A 184 2.08 34.71 -6.37
CA ARG A 184 2.28 35.45 -7.64
C ARG A 184 2.20 36.97 -7.49
N ASN A 185 1.50 37.46 -6.46
CA ASN A 185 1.29 38.89 -6.20
C ASN A 185 2.15 39.43 -5.05
N ALA A 186 3.17 38.70 -4.61
CA ALA A 186 4.10 39.13 -3.57
C ALA A 186 4.81 40.46 -3.90
N ARG A 187 4.80 40.91 -5.17
CA ARG A 187 5.28 42.21 -5.62
C ARG A 187 4.10 43.12 -6.00
N PRO A 188 3.77 44.15 -5.20
CA PRO A 188 2.64 45.04 -5.45
C PRO A 188 2.69 45.76 -6.81
N SER A 189 3.88 46.11 -7.30
CA SER A 189 4.06 46.78 -8.60
C SER A 189 3.64 45.89 -9.79
N GLN A 190 4.01 44.61 -9.76
CA GLN A 190 3.65 43.65 -10.82
C GLN A 190 2.16 43.28 -10.78
N MET A 191 1.53 43.35 -9.60
CA MET A 191 0.09 43.16 -9.45
C MET A 191 -0.68 44.35 -10.05
N ASN A 192 -0.26 45.58 -9.76
CA ASN A 192 -0.89 46.80 -10.29
C ASN A 192 -0.81 46.87 -11.82
N GLU A 193 0.34 46.52 -12.41
CA GLU A 193 0.53 46.47 -13.86
C GLU A 193 -0.42 45.46 -14.54
N LYS A 194 -0.59 44.26 -13.96
CA LYS A 194 -1.53 43.24 -14.47
C LYS A 194 -2.99 43.69 -14.37
N MET A 195 -3.36 44.40 -13.29
CA MET A 195 -4.72 44.94 -13.13
C MET A 195 -5.02 46.05 -14.16
N GLU A 196 -4.06 46.92 -14.45
CA GLU A 196 -4.21 47.93 -15.50
C GLU A 196 -4.34 47.32 -16.91
N ILE A 197 -3.56 46.28 -17.22
CA ILE A 197 -3.63 45.57 -18.50
C ILE A 197 -4.99 44.85 -18.66
N SER A 198 -5.49 44.22 -17.59
CA SER A 198 -6.80 43.55 -17.61
C SER A 198 -7.96 44.53 -17.82
N ASN A 199 -7.88 45.75 -17.29
CA ASN A 199 -8.92 46.77 -17.48
C ASN A 199 -8.92 47.37 -18.89
N LYS A 200 -7.80 47.31 -19.62
CA LYS A 200 -7.68 47.79 -21.01
C LYS A 200 -8.14 46.78 -22.07
N MET A 201 -8.26 45.49 -21.70
CA MET A 201 -8.71 44.42 -22.60
C MET A 201 -10.22 44.15 -22.51
N LYS A 202 -10.97 45.01 -21.80
CA LYS A 202 -12.42 44.98 -21.67
C LYS A 202 -13.04 46.05 -22.57
#